data_AF-A0A371WVU0-F1
#
_entry.id   AF-A0A371WVU0-F1
#
_cell.length_a   1.000
_cell.length_b   1.000
_cell.length_c   1.000
_cell.angle_alpha   90.00
_cell.angle_beta   90.00
_cell.angle_gamma   90.00
#
_symmetry.space_group_name_H-M   'P 1'
#
loop_
_entity.id
_entity.type
_entity.pdbx_description
1 polymer ?
#
loop_
_entity_poly.entity_id
_entity_poly.type
_entity_poly.pdbx_seq_one_letter_code
_entity_poly.pdbx_strand_id
1 'polypeptide(L)'
;MKSKIISLLAAAVACAVSAAPVHAKGIACDGFIQTFTTSLGDLSVSFSRALVVHSGQGGNKGVESYVVVGSQEVDATLDCKGNEMVRFEARVATPAKARLLDQYQRYLTASLQSAFNWDPTKAQSVLKPLEQDVAEYLRASIERGDVYNAGRDEVHPGGGMIVGMFWTPTDRSFVISAPGAD
;
A
#
# COMPACT_ATOMS: atom_id res chain seq x y z
N MET A 1 74.36 -8.59 -11.74
CA MET A 1 73.57 -9.83 -11.66
C MET A 1 72.63 -9.73 -10.46
N LYS A 2 71.37 -9.35 -10.71
CA LYS A 2 70.27 -9.34 -9.72
C LYS A 2 68.95 -9.63 -10.46
N SER A 3 68.17 -10.52 -9.86
CA SER A 3 66.90 -11.09 -10.27
C SER A 3 65.83 -10.09 -10.69
N LYS A 4 64.84 -10.54 -11.49
CA LYS A 4 63.48 -10.85 -11.02
C LYS A 4 62.61 -11.40 -12.16
N ILE A 5 61.99 -12.54 -11.87
CA ILE A 5 61.02 -13.27 -12.70
C ILE A 5 59.69 -12.50 -12.69
N ILE A 6 59.15 -12.26 -13.88
CA ILE A 6 57.90 -11.52 -14.11
C ILE A 6 56.71 -12.47 -13.88
N SER A 7 55.82 -12.09 -12.97
CA SER A 7 54.55 -12.77 -12.69
C SER A 7 53.56 -12.55 -13.83
N LEU A 8 52.92 -13.62 -14.31
CA LEU A 8 51.85 -13.56 -15.31
C LEU A 8 50.52 -13.11 -14.67
N LEU A 9 49.90 -12.12 -15.32
CA LEU A 9 48.55 -11.62 -15.11
C LEU A 9 47.49 -12.69 -15.42
N ALA A 10 46.43 -12.72 -14.61
CA ALA A 10 45.11 -13.17 -15.02
C ALA A 10 44.08 -12.13 -14.57
N ALA A 11 43.71 -11.22 -15.48
CA ALA A 11 42.63 -10.27 -15.26
C ALA A 11 41.31 -10.92 -15.68
N ALA A 12 40.49 -11.31 -14.70
CA ALA A 12 39.12 -11.73 -14.93
C ALA A 12 38.27 -10.48 -15.24
N VAL A 13 37.87 -10.32 -16.49
CA VAL A 13 36.89 -9.31 -16.90
C VAL A 13 35.52 -9.79 -16.44
N ALA A 14 35.10 -9.34 -15.26
CA ALA A 14 33.72 -9.45 -14.83
C ALA A 14 32.87 -8.50 -15.68
N CYS A 15 32.15 -9.04 -16.67
CA CYS A 15 31.07 -8.33 -17.33
C CYS A 15 29.98 -8.05 -16.28
N ALA A 16 30.06 -6.90 -15.62
CA ALA A 16 28.96 -6.33 -14.88
C ALA A 16 27.88 -5.92 -15.89
N VAL A 17 26.97 -6.86 -16.16
CA VAL A 17 25.73 -6.56 -16.87
C VAL A 17 24.92 -5.68 -15.92
N SER A 18 25.06 -4.37 -16.08
CA SER A 18 24.27 -3.39 -15.36
C SER A 18 22.81 -3.57 -15.79
N ALA A 19 22.04 -4.31 -14.99
CA ALA A 19 20.60 -4.41 -15.16
C ALA A 19 20.03 -3.01 -14.93
N ALA A 20 19.60 -2.36 -16.00
CA ALA A 20 18.86 -1.11 -15.88
C ALA A 20 17.65 -1.35 -14.98
N PRO A 21 17.29 -0.40 -14.09
CA PRO A 21 16.12 -0.52 -13.26
C PRO A 21 14.90 -0.62 -14.18
N VAL A 22 14.27 -1.79 -14.20
CA VAL A 22 12.95 -1.94 -14.82
C VAL A 22 12.01 -1.12 -13.94
N HIS A 23 11.76 0.13 -14.35
CA HIS A 23 10.67 0.92 -13.78
C HIS A 23 9.40 0.15 -14.07
N ALA A 24 8.94 -0.59 -13.07
CA ALA A 24 7.73 -1.35 -13.18
C ALA A 24 6.54 -0.39 -13.39
N LYS A 25 5.62 -0.82 -14.25
CA LYS A 25 4.45 -0.06 -14.67
C LYS A 25 3.62 0.31 -13.44
N GLY A 26 3.44 1.61 -13.18
CA GLY A 26 2.59 2.09 -12.09
C GLY A 26 1.14 1.61 -12.23
N ILE A 27 0.39 1.61 -11.13
CA ILE A 27 -1.02 1.22 -11.10
C ILE A 27 -1.85 2.37 -11.67
N ALA A 28 -2.71 2.08 -12.65
CA ALA A 28 -3.58 3.09 -13.25
C ALA A 28 -4.79 3.36 -12.35
N CYS A 29 -5.07 4.63 -12.01
CA CYS A 29 -6.19 5.02 -11.16
C CYS A 29 -7.55 4.64 -11.78
N ASP A 30 -7.74 4.83 -13.08
CA ASP A 30 -8.99 4.45 -13.74
C ASP A 30 -9.27 2.94 -13.61
N GLY A 31 -8.24 2.12 -13.80
CA GLY A 31 -8.32 0.67 -13.65
C GLY A 31 -8.56 0.24 -12.21
N PHE A 32 -7.94 0.95 -11.25
CA PHE A 32 -8.18 0.75 -9.83
C PHE A 32 -9.64 1.06 -9.49
N ILE A 33 -10.14 2.24 -9.85
CA ILE A 33 -11.52 2.68 -9.59
C ILE A 33 -12.53 1.69 -10.17
N GLN A 34 -12.34 1.27 -11.43
CA GLN A 34 -13.25 0.34 -12.08
C GLN A 34 -13.28 -1.02 -11.39
N THR A 35 -12.11 -1.58 -11.06
CA THR A 35 -12.02 -2.89 -10.42
C THR A 35 -12.56 -2.85 -8.99
N PHE A 36 -12.29 -1.76 -8.26
CA PHE A 36 -12.70 -1.57 -6.88
C PHE A 36 -14.23 -1.47 -6.77
N THR A 37 -14.84 -0.61 -7.59
CA THR A 37 -16.29 -0.43 -7.65
C THR A 37 -17.01 -1.70 -8.09
N THR A 38 -16.45 -2.44 -9.05
CA THR A 38 -16.99 -3.74 -9.50
C THR A 38 -16.94 -4.77 -8.37
N SER A 39 -15.83 -4.86 -7.64
CA SER A 39 -15.62 -5.83 -6.56
C SER A 39 -16.52 -5.57 -5.34
N LEU A 40 -17.01 -4.34 -5.19
CA LEU A 40 -17.89 -3.91 -4.10
C LEU A 40 -19.28 -3.49 -4.61
N GLY A 41 -19.74 -4.04 -5.74
CA GLY A 41 -20.97 -3.60 -6.40
C GLY A 41 -22.24 -3.63 -5.53
N ASP A 42 -22.33 -4.59 -4.60
CA ASP A 42 -23.43 -4.69 -3.62
C ASP A 42 -23.39 -3.60 -2.54
N LEU A 43 -22.23 -2.99 -2.29
CA LEU A 43 -22.07 -1.87 -1.36
C LEU A 43 -22.29 -0.50 -2.03
N SER A 44 -22.55 -0.48 -3.34
CA SER A 44 -22.81 0.74 -4.12
C SER A 44 -21.76 1.83 -3.91
N VAL A 45 -20.48 1.44 -3.82
CA VAL A 45 -19.37 2.39 -3.66
C VAL A 45 -19.10 3.15 -4.95
N SER A 46 -18.68 4.40 -4.81
CA SER A 46 -18.28 5.28 -5.90
C SER A 46 -17.12 6.17 -5.47
N PHE A 47 -16.44 6.81 -6.41
CA PHE A 47 -15.38 7.77 -6.11
C PHE A 47 -15.87 9.19 -6.42
N SER A 48 -15.72 10.09 -5.45
CA SER A 48 -15.95 11.52 -5.63
C SER A 48 -14.64 12.25 -5.51
N ARG A 49 -14.36 13.20 -6.41
CA ARG A 49 -13.17 14.05 -6.27
C ARG A 49 -13.28 14.86 -4.98
N ALA A 50 -12.24 14.83 -4.15
CA ALA A 50 -12.17 15.62 -2.94
C ALA A 50 -12.06 17.11 -3.28
N LEU A 51 -12.75 17.97 -2.52
CA LEU A 51 -12.51 19.41 -2.57
C LEU A 51 -11.19 19.70 -1.85
N VAL A 52 -10.07 19.59 -2.56
CA VAL A 52 -8.77 19.95 -2.02
C VAL A 52 -8.65 21.48 -2.00
N VAL A 53 -8.84 22.09 -0.83
CA VAL A 53 -8.48 23.49 -0.60
C VAL A 53 -6.96 23.53 -0.47
N HIS A 54 -6.26 23.97 -1.52
CA HIS A 54 -4.81 24.16 -1.49
C HIS A 54 -4.42 25.22 -0.44
N SER A 55 -4.16 24.81 0.80
CA SER A 55 -3.51 25.65 1.79
C SER A 55 -1.99 25.53 1.64
N GLY A 56 -1.36 26.59 1.10
CA GLY A 56 0.07 26.86 1.30
C GLY A 56 1.06 26.17 0.35
N GLN A 57 2.17 26.88 0.11
CA GLN A 57 3.34 26.43 -0.66
C GLN A 57 3.94 25.16 -0.04
N GLY A 58 3.48 23.99 -0.48
CA GLY A 58 3.94 22.70 0.04
C GLY A 58 3.00 21.53 -0.26
N GLY A 59 1.75 21.79 -0.64
CA GLY A 59 0.84 20.73 -1.06
C GLY A 59 1.34 19.96 -2.29
N ASN A 60 1.09 18.65 -2.33
CA ASN A 60 1.41 17.74 -3.45
C ASN A 60 0.82 18.24 -4.77
N LYS A 61 1.55 19.13 -5.46
CA LYS A 61 1.12 19.73 -6.72
C LYS A 61 0.91 18.64 -7.76
N GLY A 62 -0.29 18.61 -8.35
CA GLY A 62 -0.66 17.64 -9.38
C GLY A 62 -1.09 16.28 -8.84
N VAL A 63 -1.31 16.12 -7.53
CA VAL A 63 -2.01 14.96 -6.96
C VAL A 63 -3.48 15.32 -6.78
N GLU A 64 -4.33 14.47 -7.35
CA GLU A 64 -5.78 14.53 -7.25
C GLU A 64 -6.24 13.47 -6.23
N SER A 65 -6.94 13.91 -5.20
CA SER A 65 -7.52 13.02 -4.19
C SER A 65 -8.98 12.72 -4.50
N TYR A 66 -9.34 11.44 -4.41
CA TYR A 66 -10.70 10.93 -4.54
C TYR A 66 -11.11 10.30 -3.22
N VAL A 67 -12.30 10.63 -2.73
CA VAL A 67 -12.91 9.99 -1.56
C VAL A 67 -13.85 8.89 -2.04
N VAL A 68 -13.79 7.73 -1.41
CA VAL A 68 -14.76 6.65 -1.63
C VAL A 68 -16.05 6.99 -0.92
N VAL A 69 -17.13 7.14 -1.68
CA VAL A 69 -18.48 7.41 -1.18
C VAL A 69 -19.31 6.13 -1.29
N GLY A 70 -19.90 5.69 -0.18
CA GLY A 70 -20.74 4.49 -0.12
C GLY A 70 -21.59 4.47 1.15
N SER A 71 -22.19 3.33 1.47
CA SER A 71 -22.95 3.14 2.72
C SER A 71 -22.02 3.04 3.94
N GLN A 72 -21.48 4.20 4.32
CA GLN A 72 -21.05 4.73 5.61
C GLN A 72 -20.43 3.74 6.62
N GLU A 73 -19.19 4.03 7.01
CA GLU A 73 -18.42 3.68 8.24
C GLU A 73 -16.95 3.30 7.93
N VAL A 74 -16.60 3.02 6.66
CA VAL A 74 -15.20 2.90 6.19
C VAL A 74 -14.81 4.18 5.44
N ASP A 75 -13.85 4.93 5.99
CA ASP A 75 -13.28 6.10 5.33
C ASP A 75 -12.18 5.65 4.38
N ALA A 76 -12.30 5.93 3.08
CA ALA A 76 -11.26 5.57 2.13
C ALA A 76 -10.96 6.68 1.13
N THR A 77 -9.68 6.80 0.77
CA THR A 77 -9.15 7.80 -0.18
C THR A 77 -8.24 7.14 -1.20
N LEU A 78 -8.23 7.71 -2.41
CA LEU A 78 -7.33 7.34 -3.50
C LEU A 78 -6.69 8.63 -4.03
N ASP A 79 -5.37 8.68 -4.00
CA ASP A 79 -4.56 9.77 -4.51
C ASP A 79 -3.92 9.36 -5.85
N CYS A 80 -4.07 10.22 -6.85
CA CYS A 80 -3.62 9.98 -8.22
C CYS A 80 -2.74 11.13 -8.71
N LYS A 81 -1.61 10.84 -9.34
CA LYS A 81 -0.80 11.83 -10.08
C LYS A 81 -0.99 11.59 -11.56
N GLY A 82 -1.80 12.41 -12.22
CA GLY A 82 -2.35 12.05 -13.53
C GLY A 82 -3.19 10.77 -13.41
N ASN A 83 -2.90 9.73 -14.19
CA ASN A 83 -3.56 8.43 -14.06
C ASN A 83 -2.74 7.42 -13.23
N GLU A 84 -1.65 7.81 -12.59
CA GLU A 84 -0.86 6.89 -11.76
C GLU A 84 -1.29 6.99 -10.31
N MET A 85 -1.59 5.85 -9.69
CA MET A 85 -1.91 5.76 -8.28
C MET A 85 -0.68 6.08 -7.44
N VAL A 86 -0.85 7.03 -6.53
CA VAL A 86 0.15 7.41 -5.52
C VAL A 86 -0.13 6.69 -4.21
N ARG A 87 -1.39 6.71 -3.76
CA ARG A 87 -1.79 6.15 -2.47
C ARG A 87 -3.25 5.73 -2.50
N PHE A 88 -3.57 4.58 -1.94
CA PHE A 88 -4.90 4.24 -1.48
C PHE A 88 -4.84 4.05 0.03
N GLU A 89 -5.81 4.57 0.75
CA GLU A 89 -5.94 4.38 2.19
C GLU A 89 -7.38 4.05 2.54
N ALA A 90 -7.59 3.06 3.42
CA ALA A 90 -8.87 2.74 4.02
C ALA A 90 -8.73 2.71 5.53
N ARG A 91 -9.72 3.25 6.24
CA ARG A 91 -9.71 3.42 7.69
C ARG A 91 -11.05 3.09 8.32
N VAL A 92 -11.00 2.55 9.53
CA VAL A 92 -12.16 2.40 10.41
C VAL A 92 -11.80 2.78 11.84
N ALA A 93 -12.71 3.45 12.52
CA ALA A 93 -12.58 3.70 13.96
C ALA A 93 -12.83 2.42 14.76
N THR A 94 -12.10 2.25 15.86
CA THR A 94 -12.27 1.14 16.81
C THR A 94 -12.66 1.63 18.20
N PRO A 95 -13.41 0.83 18.99
CA PRO A 95 -13.93 -0.51 18.66
C PRO A 95 -15.06 -0.48 17.61
N ALA A 96 -14.91 -1.31 16.57
CA ALA A 96 -15.88 -1.44 15.49
C ALA A 96 -16.80 -2.65 15.73
N LYS A 97 -18.04 -2.57 15.24
CA LYS A 97 -18.96 -3.72 15.22
C LYS A 97 -18.49 -4.75 14.19
N ALA A 98 -18.83 -6.03 14.39
CA ALA A 98 -18.45 -7.11 13.46
C ALA A 98 -18.80 -6.80 12.00
N ARG A 99 -20.01 -6.28 11.75
CA ARG A 99 -20.44 -5.86 10.40
C ARG A 99 -19.50 -4.84 9.75
N LEU A 100 -19.00 -3.86 10.51
CA LEU A 100 -18.07 -2.86 9.99
C LEU A 100 -16.71 -3.49 9.69
N LEU A 101 -16.23 -4.38 10.56
CA LEU A 101 -14.98 -5.12 10.31
C LEU A 101 -15.08 -6.01 9.06
N ASP A 102 -16.23 -6.66 8.84
CA ASP A 102 -16.48 -7.44 7.62
C ASP A 102 -16.47 -6.53 6.37
N GLN A 103 -17.09 -5.35 6.44
CA GLN A 103 -17.06 -4.38 5.35
C GLN A 103 -15.65 -3.85 5.09
N TYR A 104 -14.91 -3.52 6.15
CA TYR A 104 -13.51 -3.11 6.07
C TYR A 104 -12.66 -4.19 5.38
N GLN A 105 -12.80 -5.46 5.78
CA GLN A 105 -12.08 -6.57 5.15
C GLN A 105 -12.37 -6.69 3.64
N ARG A 106 -13.61 -6.41 3.24
CA ARG A 106 -13.99 -6.39 1.83
C ARG A 106 -13.33 -5.24 1.08
N TYR A 107 -13.21 -4.06 1.69
CA TYR A 107 -12.43 -2.93 1.13
C TYR A 107 -10.96 -3.30 0.98
N LEU A 108 -10.36 -3.96 1.97
CA LEU A 108 -8.97 -4.41 1.91
C LEU A 108 -8.75 -5.39 0.76
N THR A 109 -9.65 -6.37 0.65
CA THR A 109 -9.58 -7.38 -0.42
C THR A 109 -9.74 -6.72 -1.79
N ALA A 110 -10.78 -5.89 -1.98
CA ALA A 110 -11.05 -5.20 -3.23
C ALA A 110 -9.91 -4.26 -3.67
N SER A 111 -9.26 -3.57 -2.72
CA SER A 111 -8.12 -2.69 -3.03
C SER A 111 -6.90 -3.47 -3.51
N LEU A 112 -6.59 -4.64 -2.92
CA LEU A 112 -5.52 -5.51 -3.41
C LEU A 112 -5.84 -6.11 -4.78
N GLN A 113 -7.09 -6.52 -5.02
CA GLN A 113 -7.53 -6.96 -6.35
C GLN A 113 -7.37 -5.84 -7.38
N SER A 114 -7.69 -4.61 -7.00
CA SER A 114 -7.62 -3.43 -7.88
C SER A 114 -6.18 -2.98 -8.16
N ALA A 115 -5.30 -3.06 -7.15
CA ALA A 115 -3.90 -2.68 -7.25
C ALA A 115 -3.06 -3.72 -8.00
N PHE A 116 -3.27 -5.01 -7.73
CA PHE A 116 -2.36 -6.06 -8.17
C PHE A 116 -2.99 -7.08 -9.13
N ASN A 117 -4.27 -6.90 -9.48
CA ASN A 117 -5.04 -7.86 -10.29
C ASN A 117 -5.01 -9.29 -9.70
N TRP A 118 -4.96 -9.38 -8.37
CA TRP A 118 -5.00 -10.65 -7.66
C TRP A 118 -6.43 -11.18 -7.58
N ASP A 119 -6.57 -12.50 -7.48
CA ASP A 119 -7.84 -13.10 -7.07
C ASP A 119 -8.10 -12.88 -5.56
N PRO A 120 -9.35 -13.04 -5.08
CA PRO A 120 -9.68 -12.84 -3.67
C PRO A 120 -8.88 -13.74 -2.71
N THR A 121 -8.57 -14.97 -3.11
CA THR A 121 -7.83 -15.93 -2.29
C THR A 121 -6.40 -15.43 -2.07
N LYS A 122 -5.75 -14.95 -3.14
CA LYS A 122 -4.40 -14.39 -3.06
C LYS A 122 -4.38 -13.13 -2.21
N ALA A 123 -5.34 -12.21 -2.40
CA ALA A 123 -5.46 -11.01 -1.58
C ALA A 123 -5.60 -11.36 -0.08
N GLN A 124 -6.48 -12.30 0.27
CA GLN A 124 -6.66 -12.75 1.65
C GLN A 124 -5.41 -13.41 2.23
N SER A 125 -4.65 -14.17 1.42
CA SER A 125 -3.40 -14.80 1.86
C SER A 125 -2.33 -13.80 2.27
N VAL A 126 -2.38 -12.56 1.74
CA VAL A 126 -1.47 -11.46 2.10
C VAL A 126 -2.01 -10.67 3.29
N LEU A 127 -3.33 -10.37 3.31
CA LEU A 127 -3.94 -9.60 4.39
C LEU A 127 -3.87 -10.32 5.74
N LYS A 128 -4.14 -11.63 5.76
CA LYS A 128 -4.25 -12.36 7.03
C LYS A 128 -2.97 -12.32 7.88
N PRO A 129 -1.77 -12.59 7.35
CA PRO A 129 -0.53 -12.41 8.11
C PRO A 129 -0.29 -10.95 8.54
N LEU A 130 -0.53 -9.98 7.66
CA LEU A 130 -0.43 -8.55 7.99
C LEU A 130 -1.31 -8.17 9.19
N GLU A 131 -2.58 -8.59 9.18
CA GLU A 131 -3.51 -8.33 10.28
C GLU A 131 -3.10 -9.02 11.57
N GLN A 132 -2.69 -10.29 11.50
CA GLN A 132 -2.28 -11.07 12.66
C GLN A 132 -1.08 -10.41 13.35
N ASP A 133 -0.03 -10.07 12.60
CA ASP A 133 1.18 -9.48 13.15
C ASP A 133 0.91 -8.11 13.80
N VAL A 134 0.12 -7.25 13.14
CA VAL A 134 -0.25 -5.93 13.68
C VAL A 134 -1.14 -6.07 14.92
N ALA A 135 -2.10 -7.00 14.93
CA ALA A 135 -2.96 -7.27 16.07
C ALA A 135 -2.17 -7.77 17.28
N GLU A 136 -1.27 -8.72 17.06
CA GLU A 136 -0.44 -9.32 18.11
C GLU A 136 0.52 -8.29 18.71
N TYR A 137 1.15 -7.47 17.86
CA TYR A 137 2.03 -6.39 18.33
C TYR A 137 1.25 -5.38 19.17
N LEU A 138 0.08 -4.92 18.70
CA LEU A 138 -0.75 -3.96 19.44
C LEU A 138 -1.18 -4.52 20.79
N ARG A 139 -1.67 -5.77 20.82
CA ARG A 139 -2.07 -6.44 22.07
C ARG A 139 -0.90 -6.51 23.05
N ALA A 140 0.26 -6.98 22.59
CA ALA A 140 1.44 -7.11 23.42
C ALA A 140 1.94 -5.75 23.93
N SER A 141 1.78 -4.69 23.13
CA SER A 141 2.14 -3.32 23.52
C SER A 141 1.16 -2.74 24.58
N ILE A 142 -0.13 -3.01 24.44
CA ILE A 142 -1.12 -2.62 25.45
C ILE A 142 -0.83 -3.34 26.78
N GLU A 143 -0.51 -4.64 26.74
CA GLU A 143 -0.19 -5.44 27.93
C GLU A 143 1.07 -4.95 28.66
N ARG A 144 2.06 -4.45 27.91
CA ARG A 144 3.30 -3.89 28.46
C ARG A 144 3.18 -2.42 28.87
N GLY A 145 2.15 -1.72 28.41
CA GLY A 145 1.90 -0.30 28.71
C GLY A 145 2.85 0.66 27.98
N ASP A 146 3.40 0.24 26.84
CA ASP A 146 4.35 0.97 26.00
C ASP A 146 3.65 1.74 24.87
N VAL A 147 3.90 1.41 23.60
CA VAL A 147 3.49 2.24 22.45
C VAL A 147 2.13 1.77 21.92
N TYR A 148 1.08 2.58 22.09
CA TYR A 148 -0.29 2.24 21.69
C TYR A 148 -0.52 2.35 20.17
N ASN A 149 0.47 1.93 19.38
CA ASN A 149 0.41 1.82 17.94
C ASN A 149 1.13 0.56 17.47
N ALA A 150 0.71 0.03 16.34
CA ALA A 150 1.29 -1.14 15.70
C ALA A 150 1.27 -0.91 14.20
N GLY A 151 2.35 -1.24 13.51
CA GLY A 151 2.43 -1.10 12.07
C GLY A 151 3.22 -2.23 11.45
N ARG A 152 2.82 -2.64 10.25
CA ARG A 152 3.55 -3.60 9.42
C ARG A 152 3.35 -3.26 7.96
N ASP A 153 4.42 -3.31 7.19
CA ASP A 153 4.41 -3.11 5.76
C ASP A 153 5.18 -4.21 5.02
N GLU A 154 4.81 -4.43 3.76
CA GLU A 154 5.48 -5.33 2.84
C GLU A 154 5.61 -4.67 1.47
N VAL A 155 6.74 -4.89 0.80
CA VAL A 155 6.98 -4.43 -0.57
C VAL A 155 6.60 -5.53 -1.55
N HIS A 156 5.69 -5.21 -2.47
CA HIS A 156 5.23 -6.16 -3.49
C HIS A 156 5.86 -5.91 -4.87
N PRO A 157 6.16 -7.00 -5.62
CA PRO A 157 6.71 -6.91 -6.97
C PRO A 157 5.71 -6.29 -7.95
N GLY A 158 6.21 -5.59 -8.99
CA GLY A 158 5.37 -4.89 -9.97
C GLY A 158 5.23 -3.38 -9.71
N GLY A 159 6.26 -2.73 -9.17
CA GLY A 159 6.24 -1.28 -8.90
C GLY A 159 7.05 -0.89 -7.67
N GLY A 160 7.31 -1.86 -6.78
CA GLY A 160 7.79 -1.58 -5.43
C GLY A 160 6.68 -1.02 -4.54
N MET A 161 5.42 -1.28 -4.88
CA MET A 161 4.28 -0.82 -4.11
C MET A 161 4.37 -1.36 -2.69
N ILE A 162 4.16 -0.48 -1.72
CA ILE A 162 4.14 -0.79 -0.30
C ILE A 162 2.70 -1.07 0.09
N VAL A 163 2.46 -2.21 0.74
CA VAL A 163 1.18 -2.53 1.38
C VAL A 163 1.41 -2.51 2.88
N GLY A 164 0.71 -1.62 3.57
CA GLY A 164 0.90 -1.38 5.00
C GLY A 164 -0.41 -1.45 5.78
N MET A 165 -0.31 -1.88 7.03
CA MET A 165 -1.37 -1.76 8.03
C MET A 165 -0.85 -1.03 9.25
N PHE A 166 -1.69 -0.17 9.82
CA PHE A 166 -1.38 0.58 11.02
C PHE A 166 -2.58 0.60 11.96
N TRP A 167 -2.43 0.07 13.17
CA TRP A 167 -3.51 -0.03 14.14
C TRP A 167 -3.15 0.69 15.44
N THR A 168 -4.16 1.31 16.04
CA THR A 168 -4.15 1.87 17.38
C THR A 168 -5.36 1.32 18.14
N PRO A 169 -5.54 1.65 19.44
CA PRO A 169 -6.78 1.33 20.14
C PRO A 169 -8.04 1.96 19.50
N THR A 170 -7.89 3.04 18.74
CA THR A 170 -9.01 3.84 18.20
C THR A 170 -9.15 3.78 16.68
N ASP A 171 -8.17 3.24 15.97
CA ASP A 171 -8.15 3.25 14.50
C ASP A 171 -7.50 1.99 13.95
N ARG A 172 -8.00 1.55 12.79
CA ARG A 172 -7.29 0.64 11.89
C ARG A 172 -7.19 1.29 10.54
N SER A 173 -5.98 1.40 10.03
CA SER A 173 -5.67 1.90 8.70
C SER A 173 -5.00 0.81 7.86
N PHE A 174 -5.32 0.80 6.58
CA PHE A 174 -4.67 0.00 5.55
C PHE A 174 -4.28 0.93 4.41
N VAL A 175 -3.07 0.75 3.88
CA VAL A 175 -2.46 1.65 2.90
C VAL A 175 -1.84 0.83 1.78
N ILE A 176 -2.04 1.27 0.54
CA ILE A 176 -1.24 0.86 -0.62
C ILE A 176 -0.59 2.12 -1.17
N SER A 177 0.74 2.20 -1.23
CA SER A 177 1.43 3.41 -1.71
C SER A 177 2.56 3.11 -2.67
N ALA A 178 2.77 4.03 -3.61
CA ALA A 178 3.95 4.00 -4.47
C ALA A 178 5.21 4.29 -3.63
N PRO A 179 6.39 3.76 -4.03
CA PRO A 179 7.64 4.07 -3.34
C PRO A 179 7.88 5.59 -3.28
N GLY A 180 8.21 6.11 -2.10
CA GLY A 180 8.53 7.54 -1.91
C GLY A 180 7.32 8.47 -1.99
N ALA A 181 6.10 7.95 -1.77
CA ALA A 181 4.87 8.73 -1.67
C ALA A 181 4.64 9.36 -0.27
N ASP A 182 5.67 9.38 0.58
CA ASP A 182 5.66 9.91 1.95
C ASP A 182 6.02 11.40 2.01
#